data_AF-A0A9E1PVM8-F1
#
_entry.id   AF-A0A9E1PVM8-F1
#
_cell.length_a   1.000
_cell.length_b   1.000
_cell.length_c   1.000
_cell.angle_alpha   90.00
_cell.angle_beta   90.00
_cell.angle_gamma   90.00
#
_symmetry.space_group_name_H-M   'P 1'
#
loop_
_entity.id
_entity.type
_entity.pdbx_description
1 polymer ?
#
loop_
_entity_poly.entity_id
_entity_poly.type
_entity_poly.pdbx_seq_one_letter_code
_entity_poly.pdbx_strand_id
1 'polypeptide(L)' 'EHGRIAEAMSSAGKQFSMTVFPGVGHGFFCEDRASYDKQATDRSWRDTIAFFKEYLAA' A
#
# COMPACT_ATOMS: atom_id res chain seq x y z
N GLU A 1 1.83 -0.18 -16.04
CA GLU A 1 2.61 0.32 -14.89
C GLU A 1 2.82 -0.66 -13.75
N HIS A 2 1.80 -1.19 -13.06
CA HIS A 2 2.01 -2.06 -11.88
C HIS A 2 2.92 -3.28 -12.17
N GLY A 3 2.72 -3.95 -13.30
CA GLY A 3 3.57 -5.09 -13.70
C GLY A 3 5.06 -4.74 -13.84
N ARG A 4 5.37 -3.57 -14.41
CA ARG A 4 6.74 -3.08 -14.58
C ARG A 4 7.43 -2.84 -13.23
N ILE A 5 6.69 -2.34 -12.25
CA ILE A 5 7.21 -2.13 -10.88
C ILE A 5 7.46 -3.48 -10.20
N ALA A 6 6.50 -4.40 -10.29
CA ALA A 6 6.62 -5.72 -9.69
C ALA A 6 7.80 -6.53 -10.26
N GLU A 7 8.00 -6.45 -11.59
CA GLU A 7 9.13 -7.05 -12.27
C GLU A 7 10.46 -6.46 -11.78
N ALA A 8 10.60 -5.13 -11.77
CA ALA A 8 11.83 -4.48 -11.32
C ALA A 8 12.18 -4.82 -9.86
N MET A 9 11.20 -4.85 -8.96
CA MET A 9 11.40 -5.23 -7.56
C MET A 9 11.84 -6.69 -7.43
N SER A 10 11.23 -7.58 -8.20
CA SER A 10 11.56 -9.01 -8.21
C SER A 10 12.96 -9.26 -8.78
N SER A 11 13.31 -8.64 -9.90
CA SER A 11 14.65 -8.73 -10.51
C SER A 11 15.75 -8.19 -9.60
N ALA A 12 15.43 -7.21 -8.75
CA ALA A 12 16.35 -6.66 -7.76
C ALA A 12 16.42 -7.48 -6.45
N GLY A 13 15.73 -8.62 -6.37
CA GLY A 13 15.71 -9.49 -5.20
C GLY A 13 15.08 -8.84 -3.96
N LYS A 14 14.13 -7.92 -4.13
CA LYS A 14 13.46 -7.24 -3.02
C LYS A 14 12.24 -8.02 -2.57
N GLN A 15 12.07 -8.16 -1.26
CA GLN A 15 10.81 -8.58 -0.68
C GLN A 15 9.87 -7.37 -0.61
N PHE A 16 8.69 -7.50 -1.21
CA PHE A 16 7.72 -6.41 -1.26
C PHE A 16 6.29 -6.95 -1.37
N SER A 17 5.33 -6.12 -0.99
CA SER A 17 3.93 -6.26 -1.34
C SER A 17 3.48 -5.02 -2.10
N MET A 18 2.50 -5.16 -2.99
CA MET A 18 1.90 -4.05 -3.73
C MET A 18 0.40 -4.26 -3.82
N THR A 19 -0.35 -3.30 -3.29
CA THR A 19 -1.81 -3.30 -3.30
C THR A 19 -2.30 -2.11 -4.12
N VAL A 20 -3.21 -2.36 -5.06
CA VAL A 20 -3.86 -1.33 -5.89
C VAL A 20 -5.34 -1.35 -5.57
N PHE A 21 -5.90 -0.22 -5.15
CA PHE A 21 -7.31 -0.08 -4.82
C PHE A 21 -8.08 0.40 -6.07
N PRO A 22 -8.97 -0.44 -6.68
CA PRO A 22 -9.69 -0.04 -7.87
C PRO A 22 -10.61 1.15 -7.62
N GLY A 23 -10.57 2.16 -8.50
CA GLY A 23 -11.43 3.35 -8.40
C GLY A 23 -11.00 4.37 -7.34
N VAL A 24 -9.89 4.12 -6.62
CA VAL A 24 -9.41 5.00 -5.55
C VAL A 24 -8.31 5.93 -6.07
N GLY A 25 -8.46 7.23 -5.81
CA GLY A 25 -7.56 8.27 -6.29
C GLY A 25 -6.33 8.51 -5.41
N HIS A 26 -5.40 9.34 -5.89
CA HIS A 26 -4.27 9.80 -5.10
C HIS A 26 -4.74 10.60 -3.88
N GLY A 27 -4.10 10.39 -2.72
CA GLY A 27 -4.44 11.08 -1.47
C GLY A 27 -5.65 10.48 -0.75
N PHE A 28 -6.01 9.23 -1.02
CA PHE A 28 -7.16 8.56 -0.41
C PHE A 28 -7.13 8.42 1.11
N PHE A 29 -5.94 8.53 1.72
CA PHE A 29 -5.76 8.45 3.17
C PHE A 29 -6.05 9.78 3.89
N CYS A 30 -6.17 10.90 3.17
CA CYS A 30 -6.37 12.22 3.77
C CYS A 30 -7.86 12.53 3.89
N GLU A 31 -8.39 12.49 5.12
CA GLU A 31 -9.81 12.70 5.44
C GLU A 31 -10.34 14.09 5.01
N ASP A 32 -9.48 15.09 4.92
CA ASP A 32 -9.84 16.45 4.51
C ASP A 32 -9.98 16.62 2.98
N ARG A 33 -9.69 15.58 2.18
CA ARG A 33 -9.73 15.63 0.72
C ARG A 33 -10.96 14.92 0.17
N ALA A 34 -11.49 15.43 -0.94
CA ALA A 34 -12.56 14.77 -1.69
C ALA A 34 -12.17 13.36 -2.22
N SER A 35 -10.87 13.07 -2.30
CA SER A 35 -10.34 11.75 -2.68
C SER A 35 -10.37 10.72 -1.54
N TYR A 36 -10.75 11.11 -0.31
CA TYR A 36 -10.76 10.22 0.84
C TYR A 36 -11.59 8.96 0.56
N ASP A 37 -10.98 7.81 0.82
CA ASP A 37 -11.67 6.51 0.75
C ASP A 37 -11.42 5.74 2.05
N LYS A 38 -12.48 5.58 2.84
CA LYS A 38 -12.40 4.90 4.14
C LYS A 38 -11.96 3.44 4.02
N GLN A 39 -12.44 2.71 3.01
CA GLN A 39 -12.16 1.29 2.88
C GLN A 39 -10.68 1.05 2.52
N ALA A 40 -10.15 1.84 1.59
CA ALA A 40 -8.73 1.82 1.22
C ALA A 40 -7.84 2.30 2.36
N THR A 41 -8.25 3.32 3.10
CA THR A 41 -7.57 3.83 4.31
C THR A 41 -7.44 2.72 5.36
N ASP A 42 -8.57 2.13 5.78
CA ASP A 42 -8.59 1.08 6.80
C ASP A 42 -7.75 -0.13 6.39
N ARG A 43 -7.82 -0.52 5.11
CA ARG A 43 -7.06 -1.67 4.59
C ARG A 43 -5.56 -1.38 4.54
N SER A 44 -5.15 -0.27 3.93
CA SER A 44 -3.74 0.12 3.83
C SER A 44 -3.11 0.34 5.21
N TRP A 45 -3.86 0.87 6.17
CA TRP A 45 -3.39 1.04 7.55
C TRP A 45 -3.13 -0.31 8.24
N ARG A 46 -4.07 -1.26 8.13
CA ARG A 46 -3.86 -2.61 8.67
C ARG A 46 -2.65 -3.30 8.07
N ASP A 47 -2.50 -3.24 6.75
CA ASP A 47 -1.37 -3.85 6.03
C ASP A 47 -0.03 -3.20 6.46
N THR A 48 -0.01 -1.88 6.65
CA THR A 48 1.16 -1.13 7.13
C THR A 48 1.56 -1.51 8.56
N ILE A 49 0.59 -1.57 9.48
CA ILE A 49 0.86 -1.98 10.87
C ILE A 49 1.29 -3.45 10.94
N ALA A 50 0.71 -4.33 10.11
CA ALA A 50 1.14 -5.73 10.03
C ALA A 50 2.60 -5.84 9.58
N PHE A 51 3.01 -5.07 8.57
CA PHE A 51 4.41 -5.00 8.14
C PHE A 51 5.33 -4.55 9.28
N PHE A 52 4.99 -3.49 10.02
CA PHE A 52 5.80 -3.08 11.17
C PHE A 52 5.86 -4.14 12.28
N LYS A 53 4.77 -4.86 12.55
CA LYS A 53 4.80 -5.97 13.51
C LYS A 53 5.73 -7.10 13.07
N GLU A 54 5.82 -7.37 11.77
CA GLU A 54 6.69 -8.43 11.25
C GLU A 54 8.17 -8.06 11.34
N TYR A 55 8.53 -6.81 11.02
CA TYR A 55 9.93 -6.40 10.84
C TYR A 55 10.51 -5.53 11.97
N LEU A 56 9.68 -4.94 12.84
CA LEU A 56 10.12 -4.06 13.92
C LEU A 56 9.76 -4.57 15.32
N ALA A 57 9.00 -5.66 15.45
CA ALA A 57 8.78 -6.27 16.76
C ALA A 57 10.10 -6.89 17.26
N ALA A 58 10.56 -6.41 18.42
CA ALA A 58 11.72 -6.95 19.13
C ALA A 58 11.43 -8.34 19.72
#